data_AF-U1PP11-F1
#
_entry.id   AF-U1PP11-F1
#
_cell.length_a   1.000
_cell.length_b   1.000
_cell.length_c   1.000
_cell.angle_alpha   90.00
_cell.angle_beta   90.00
_cell.angle_gamma   90.00
#
_symmetry.space_group_name_H-M   'P 1'
#
loop_
_entity.id
_entity.type
_entity.pdbx_description
1 polymer ?
#
loop_
_entity_poly.entity_id
_entity_poly.type
_entity_poly.pdbx_seq_one_letter_code
_entity_poly.pdbx_strand_id
1 'polypeptide(L)'
;MRVDISLGLFNTVILATETHVTRAHLNRIPDAVGVWQFDSDTDDRTVIRQPAELKTETPGIELGSDHSDHTEVHPVSSKEKLRARRRIAERAYGKGWRNYTLPTCAHAETQPDGRPYCAKFDCVINPAQSCDTDCPEYTHAEPPDWDKNILRDTRSPWTHNPPGVRRRQSGLDRFR
;
A
#
# COMPACT_ATOMS: atom_id res chain seq x y z
N MET A 1 -3.54 7.93 -13.07
CA MET A 1 -5.01 7.83 -12.94
C MET A 1 -5.76 7.46 -14.20
N ARG A 2 -5.61 8.15 -15.35
CA ARG A 2 -6.28 7.69 -16.60
C ARG A 2 -5.89 6.26 -16.98
N VAL A 3 -4.59 5.93 -16.86
CA VAL A 3 -4.04 4.58 -17.06
C VAL A 3 -4.66 3.55 -16.10
N ASP A 4 -4.80 3.89 -14.82
CA ASP A 4 -5.32 2.97 -13.79
C ASP A 4 -6.79 2.58 -14.05
N ILE A 5 -7.55 3.50 -14.62
CA ILE A 5 -8.98 3.31 -14.94
C ILE A 5 -9.17 2.54 -16.24
N SER A 6 -8.39 2.86 -17.28
CA SER A 6 -8.50 2.19 -18.58
C SER A 6 -8.18 0.71 -18.49
N LEU A 7 -7.21 0.35 -17.63
CA LEU A 7 -6.86 -1.04 -17.39
C LEU A 7 -7.86 -1.73 -16.44
N GLY A 8 -8.36 -1.02 -15.42
CA GLY A 8 -9.37 -1.54 -14.49
C GLY A 8 -8.84 -2.65 -13.59
N LEU A 9 -7.66 -2.45 -12.99
CA LEU A 9 -7.07 -3.41 -12.04
C LEU A 9 -7.65 -3.30 -10.64
N PHE A 10 -8.35 -2.23 -10.28
CA PHE A 10 -8.96 -2.05 -8.96
C PHE A 10 -10.48 -2.01 -9.08
N ASN A 11 -11.19 -2.42 -8.02
CA ASN A 11 -12.66 -2.30 -8.01
C ASN A 11 -13.08 -0.83 -7.98
N THR A 12 -12.37 -0.03 -7.20
CA THR A 12 -12.60 1.41 -7.05
C THR A 12 -11.24 2.10 -6.96
N VAL A 13 -11.15 3.34 -7.43
CA VAL A 13 -9.95 4.17 -7.30
C VAL A 13 -10.33 5.48 -6.62
N ILE A 14 -9.56 5.88 -5.61
CA ILE A 14 -9.79 7.10 -4.83
C ILE A 14 -8.54 7.96 -4.88
N LEU A 15 -8.71 9.26 -5.13
CA LEU A 15 -7.70 10.29 -4.89
C LEU A 15 -7.96 10.90 -3.51
N ALA A 16 -7.04 10.69 -2.57
CA ALA A 16 -7.04 11.36 -1.26
C ALA A 16 -6.02 12.50 -1.27
N THR A 17 -6.43 13.70 -0.88
CA THR A 17 -5.57 14.88 -0.85
C THR A 17 -5.93 15.79 0.31
N GLU A 18 -4.93 16.46 0.88
CA GLU A 18 -5.14 17.50 1.90
C GLU A 18 -5.62 18.82 1.27
N THR A 19 -5.16 19.09 0.05
CA THR A 19 -5.47 20.31 -0.69
C THR A 19 -6.95 20.42 -1.00
N HIS A 20 -7.50 21.61 -0.79
CA HIS A 20 -8.89 21.90 -1.14
C HIS A 20 -9.20 21.63 -2.62
N VAL A 21 -10.20 20.79 -2.84
CA VAL A 21 -10.59 20.33 -4.18
C VAL A 21 -11.65 21.25 -4.75
N THR A 22 -11.28 22.03 -5.76
CA THR A 22 -12.22 22.88 -6.49
C THR A 22 -12.93 22.12 -7.60
N ARG A 23 -14.03 22.67 -8.11
CA ARG A 23 -14.74 22.13 -9.29
C ARG A 23 -13.83 22.01 -10.52
N ALA A 24 -12.89 22.95 -10.70
CA ALA A 24 -11.93 22.91 -11.80
C ALA A 24 -10.96 21.72 -11.69
N HIS A 25 -10.56 21.36 -10.46
CA HIS A 25 -9.75 20.15 -10.22
C HIS A 25 -10.53 18.88 -10.59
N LEU A 26 -11.81 18.81 -10.21
CA LEU A 26 -12.67 17.66 -10.51
C LEU A 26 -12.78 17.38 -12.02
N ASN A 27 -12.84 18.42 -12.85
CA ASN A 27 -12.94 18.27 -14.31
C ASN A 27 -11.70 17.61 -14.96
N ARG A 28 -10.55 17.60 -14.28
CA ARG A 28 -9.32 16.94 -14.75
C ARG A 28 -9.19 15.50 -14.28
N ILE A 29 -10.02 15.10 -13.30
CA ILE A 29 -10.00 13.78 -12.69
C ILE A 29 -11.12 12.95 -13.32
N PRO A 30 -10.82 11.77 -13.91
CA PRO A 30 -11.86 10.95 -14.52
C PRO A 30 -13.02 10.66 -13.55
N ASP A 31 -14.24 10.63 -14.06
CA ASP A 31 -15.47 10.60 -13.23
C ASP A 31 -15.57 9.36 -12.34
N ALA A 32 -15.01 8.23 -12.76
CA ALA A 32 -15.00 7.00 -11.98
C ALA A 32 -14.15 7.07 -10.70
N VAL A 33 -13.26 8.06 -10.60
CA VAL A 33 -12.38 8.25 -9.44
C VAL A 33 -13.14 8.94 -8.32
N GLY A 34 -13.18 8.31 -7.15
CA GLY A 34 -13.62 8.95 -5.92
C GLY A 34 -12.61 9.99 -5.47
N VAL A 35 -13.07 11.09 -4.87
CA VAL A 35 -12.19 12.17 -4.41
C VAL A 35 -12.49 12.44 -2.96
N TRP A 36 -11.49 12.25 -2.11
CA TRP A 36 -11.55 12.50 -0.68
C TRP A 36 -10.61 13.66 -0.34
N GLN A 37 -11.13 14.62 0.40
CA GLN A 37 -10.31 15.61 1.08
C GLN A 37 -10.07 15.10 2.51
N PHE A 38 -8.82 15.03 2.95
CA PHE A 38 -8.52 14.69 4.34
C PHE A 38 -7.84 15.86 5.04
N ASP A 39 -8.03 15.94 6.35
CA ASP A 39 -7.40 16.92 7.23
C ASP A 39 -6.37 16.16 8.08
N SER A 40 -5.10 16.51 7.95
CA SER A 40 -4.00 15.77 8.58
C SER A 40 -3.90 16.03 10.08
N ASP A 41 -4.42 17.17 10.56
CA ASP A 41 -4.39 17.58 11.96
C ASP A 41 -5.49 16.87 12.77
N THR A 42 -6.65 16.64 12.14
CA THR A 42 -7.83 16.05 12.79
C THR A 42 -8.05 14.57 12.46
N ASP A 43 -7.33 14.03 11.47
CA ASP A 43 -7.53 12.69 10.88
C ASP A 43 -8.96 12.49 10.30
N ASP A 44 -9.67 13.58 10.04
CA ASP A 44 -11.00 13.57 9.44
C ASP A 44 -10.92 13.54 7.91
N ARG A 45 -11.95 12.92 7.30
CA ARG A 45 -12.11 12.91 5.84
C ARG A 45 -13.48 13.38 5.39
N THR A 46 -13.48 14.22 4.38
CA THR A 46 -14.67 14.65 3.65
C THR A 46 -14.71 14.01 2.27
N VAL A 47 -15.80 13.33 1.95
CA VAL A 47 -16.00 12.71 0.63
C VAL A 47 -16.57 13.75 -0.34
N ILE A 48 -15.73 14.24 -1.25
CA ILE A 48 -16.12 15.20 -2.30
C ILE A 48 -16.84 14.48 -3.45
N ARG A 49 -16.38 13.27 -3.82
CA ARG A 49 -17.01 12.41 -4.83
C ARG A 49 -16.86 10.93 -4.45
N GLN A 50 -17.95 10.17 -4.56
CA GLN A 50 -17.90 8.71 -4.38
C GLN A 50 -17.20 8.04 -5.57
N PRO A 51 -16.37 7.00 -5.35
CA PRO A 51 -15.80 6.24 -6.45
C PRO A 51 -16.86 5.39 -7.15
N ALA A 52 -16.71 5.22 -8.46
CA ALA A 52 -17.52 4.27 -9.22
C ALA A 52 -16.82 2.91 -9.28
N GLU A 53 -17.60 1.84 -9.37
CA GLU A 53 -17.08 0.50 -9.63
C GLU A 53 -16.53 0.39 -11.06
N LEU A 54 -15.32 -0.14 -11.17
CA LEU A 54 -14.67 -0.43 -12.45
C LEU A 54 -14.97 -1.86 -12.90
N LYS A 55 -14.99 -2.06 -14.22
CA LYS A 55 -15.21 -3.38 -14.83
C LYS A 55 -13.91 -4.20 -14.79
N THR A 56 -13.73 -4.97 -13.72
CA THR A 56 -12.52 -5.78 -13.51
C THR A 56 -12.51 -7.07 -14.32
N GLU A 57 -13.69 -7.62 -14.61
CA GLU A 57 -13.86 -8.93 -15.26
C GLU A 57 -13.89 -8.86 -16.80
N THR A 58 -13.94 -7.65 -17.37
CA THR A 58 -13.84 -7.45 -18.82
C THR A 58 -12.41 -7.11 -19.22
N PRO A 59 -12.01 -7.40 -20.47
CA PRO A 59 -10.77 -6.88 -21.03
C PRO A 59 -10.63 -5.37 -20.82
N GLY A 60 -9.39 -4.92 -20.62
CA GLY A 60 -9.03 -3.52 -20.42
C GLY A 60 -7.98 -3.07 -21.42
N ILE A 61 -7.60 -1.80 -21.32
CA ILE A 61 -6.60 -1.19 -22.18
C ILE A 61 -5.45 -0.67 -21.33
N GLU A 62 -4.25 -1.16 -21.60
CA GLU A 62 -3.00 -0.63 -21.07
C GLU A 62 -2.42 0.38 -22.07
N LEU A 63 -2.05 1.56 -21.58
CA LEU A 63 -1.35 2.57 -22.36
C LEU A 63 0.14 2.34 -22.19
N GLY A 64 0.84 2.16 -23.30
CA GLY A 64 2.29 1.99 -23.35
C GLY A 64 3.01 3.34 -23.42
N SER A 65 4.08 3.41 -24.21
CA SER A 65 4.89 4.61 -24.36
C SER A 65 4.10 5.72 -25.06
N ASP A 66 4.29 6.95 -24.60
CA ASP A 66 3.71 8.14 -25.23
C ASP A 66 4.75 8.82 -26.12
N HIS A 67 4.44 8.95 -27.41
CA HIS A 67 5.26 9.58 -28.42
C HIS A 67 4.56 10.85 -28.96
N SER A 68 5.31 11.73 -29.61
CA SER A 68 4.76 12.99 -30.13
C SER A 68 3.65 12.80 -31.17
N ASP A 69 3.68 11.68 -31.89
CA ASP A 69 2.79 11.36 -33.00
C ASP A 69 1.78 10.25 -32.66
N HIS A 70 2.05 9.43 -31.65
CA HIS A 70 1.17 8.33 -31.25
C HIS A 70 1.38 7.92 -29.78
N THR A 71 0.39 7.22 -29.23
CA THR A 71 0.50 6.53 -27.94
C THR A 71 0.34 5.04 -28.20
N GLU A 72 1.20 4.21 -27.63
CA GLU A 72 1.06 2.76 -27.71
C GLU A 72 -0.15 2.29 -26.89
N VAL A 73 -0.91 1.33 -27.43
CA VAL A 73 -2.12 0.80 -26.79
C VAL A 73 -2.11 -0.72 -26.84
N HIS A 74 -2.21 -1.36 -25.68
CA HIS A 74 -2.19 -2.81 -25.53
C HIS A 74 -3.51 -3.32 -24.95
N PRO A 75 -4.27 -4.14 -25.70
CA PRO A 75 -5.41 -4.85 -25.15
C PRO A 75 -4.94 -5.88 -24.10
N VAL A 76 -5.54 -5.83 -22.91
CA VAL A 76 -5.24 -6.76 -21.82
C VAL A 76 -6.47 -7.61 -21.53
N SER A 77 -6.32 -8.92 -21.61
CA SER A 77 -7.43 -9.84 -21.34
C SER A 77 -7.85 -9.81 -19.87
N SER A 78 -9.08 -10.23 -19.59
CA SER A 78 -9.57 -10.41 -18.21
C SER A 78 -8.71 -11.38 -17.39
N LYS A 79 -8.17 -12.43 -18.04
CA LYS A 79 -7.25 -13.40 -17.40
C LYS A 79 -5.93 -12.76 -16.99
N GLU A 80 -5.38 -11.88 -17.82
CA GLU A 80 -4.16 -11.13 -17.49
C GLU A 80 -4.41 -10.13 -16.37
N LYS A 81 -5.55 -9.41 -16.40
CA LYS A 81 -5.99 -8.55 -15.29
C LYS A 81 -6.12 -9.33 -13.99
N LEU A 82 -6.74 -10.51 -14.00
CA LEU A 82 -6.88 -11.36 -12.81
C LEU A 82 -5.51 -11.75 -12.24
N ARG A 83 -4.56 -12.14 -13.09
CA ARG A 83 -3.18 -12.44 -12.68
C ARG A 83 -2.48 -11.21 -12.11
N ALA A 84 -2.62 -10.04 -12.73
CA ALA A 84 -2.05 -8.79 -12.24
C ALA A 84 -2.63 -8.39 -10.88
N ARG A 85 -3.95 -8.43 -10.73
CA ARG A 85 -4.69 -8.19 -9.48
C ARG A 85 -4.19 -9.09 -8.35
N ARG A 86 -4.04 -10.39 -8.62
CA ARG A 86 -3.50 -11.34 -7.65
C ARG A 86 -2.07 -10.98 -7.23
N ARG A 87 -1.18 -10.64 -8.17
CA ARG A 87 0.20 -10.22 -7.85
C ARG A 87 0.24 -8.94 -7.01
N ILE A 88 -0.63 -7.97 -7.31
CA ILE A 88 -0.77 -6.74 -6.51
C ILE A 88 -1.22 -7.11 -5.10
N ALA A 89 -2.24 -7.95 -4.96
CA ALA A 89 -2.74 -8.40 -3.66
C ALA A 89 -1.67 -9.17 -2.86
N GLU A 90 -0.88 -10.03 -3.49
CA GLU A 90 0.23 -10.75 -2.84
C GLU A 90 1.34 -9.80 -2.35
N ARG A 91 1.57 -8.67 -3.03
CA ARG A 91 2.53 -7.64 -2.55
C ARG A 91 1.93 -6.80 -1.43
N ALA A 92 0.73 -6.28 -1.64
CA ALA A 92 0.06 -5.39 -0.70
C ALA A 92 -0.31 -6.10 0.61
N TYR A 93 -0.81 -7.33 0.52
CA TYR A 93 -1.37 -8.08 1.65
C TYR A 93 -0.60 -9.36 1.98
N GLY A 94 0.38 -9.77 1.17
CA GLY A 94 1.20 -10.97 1.39
C GLY A 94 2.54 -10.66 2.06
N LYS A 95 3.64 -11.20 1.53
CA LYS A 95 4.99 -11.03 2.13
C LYS A 95 5.57 -9.61 2.01
N GLY A 96 4.95 -8.74 1.21
CA GLY A 96 5.42 -7.37 0.98
C GLY A 96 5.04 -6.36 2.06
N TRP A 97 4.31 -6.78 3.09
CA TRP A 97 3.93 -5.89 4.19
C TRP A 97 5.14 -5.56 5.10
N ARG A 98 5.62 -4.31 5.05
CA ARG A 98 6.65 -3.72 5.93
C ARG A 98 7.79 -4.69 6.28
N ASN A 99 8.49 -5.13 5.23
CA ASN A 99 9.57 -6.11 5.30
C ASN A 99 10.93 -5.55 5.78
N TYR A 100 11.02 -4.26 6.07
CA TYR A 100 12.24 -3.63 6.57
C TYR A 100 12.56 -4.02 8.02
N THR A 101 13.85 -4.04 8.34
CA THR A 101 14.35 -4.09 9.72
C THR A 101 14.17 -2.71 10.35
N LEU A 102 13.75 -2.66 11.62
CA LEU A 102 13.68 -1.38 12.32
C LEU A 102 15.08 -0.90 12.71
N PRO A 103 15.32 0.42 12.77
CA PRO A 103 16.65 0.94 13.09
C PRO A 103 17.10 0.58 14.52
N THR A 104 18.40 0.34 14.68
CA THR A 104 19.09 0.11 15.96
C THR A 104 19.48 1.42 16.65
N CYS A 105 18.57 2.40 16.66
CA CYS A 105 18.83 3.73 17.21
C CYS A 105 17.94 3.98 18.43
N ALA A 106 18.50 4.59 19.49
CA ALA A 106 17.80 4.92 20.73
C ALA A 106 16.64 5.91 20.53
N HIS A 107 16.63 6.65 19.42
CA HIS A 107 15.56 7.58 19.06
C HIS A 107 14.53 6.99 18.10
N ALA A 108 14.71 5.74 17.66
CA ALA A 108 13.75 5.07 16.81
C ALA A 108 12.58 4.54 17.64
N GLU A 109 11.37 4.85 17.20
CA GLU A 109 10.11 4.36 17.75
C GLU A 109 9.24 3.78 16.63
N THR A 110 8.16 3.08 17.01
CA THR A 110 7.12 2.67 16.07
C THR A 110 5.82 3.36 16.39
N GLN A 111 5.22 3.98 15.38
CA GLN A 111 3.89 4.56 15.50
C GLN A 111 2.84 3.45 15.68
N PRO A 112 1.63 3.75 16.18
CA PRO A 112 0.55 2.77 16.35
C PRO A 112 0.16 2.01 15.08
N ASP A 113 0.49 2.55 13.90
CA ASP A 113 0.28 1.92 12.61
C ASP A 113 1.50 1.17 12.06
N GLY A 114 2.58 1.06 12.86
CA GLY A 114 3.82 0.33 12.58
C GLY A 114 4.80 1.05 11.67
N ARG A 115 4.60 2.34 11.39
CA ARG A 115 5.63 3.14 10.71
C ARG A 115 6.78 3.46 11.67
N PRO A 116 8.04 3.32 11.26
CA PRO A 116 9.17 3.76 12.06
C PRO A 116 9.22 5.29 12.11
N TYR A 117 9.56 5.80 13.28
CA TYR A 117 9.51 7.21 13.61
C TYR A 117 10.76 7.61 14.40
N CYS A 118 11.30 8.79 14.15
CA CYS A 118 12.42 9.33 14.91
C CYS A 118 11.90 10.36 15.91
N ALA A 119 11.92 10.03 17.20
CA ALA A 119 11.50 10.93 18.27
C ALA A 119 12.41 12.17 18.38
N LYS A 120 13.67 12.07 17.94
CA LYS A 120 14.62 13.19 17.99
C LYS A 120 14.32 14.28 16.95
N PHE A 121 13.86 13.88 15.77
CA PHE A 121 13.58 14.80 14.66
C PHE A 121 12.08 14.95 14.37
N ASP A 122 11.23 14.32 15.19
CA ASP A 122 9.77 14.39 15.12
C ASP A 122 9.22 14.01 13.73
N CYS A 123 9.77 12.96 13.12
CA CYS A 123 9.44 12.60 11.73
C CYS A 123 9.35 11.09 11.47
N VAL A 124 8.50 10.71 10.50
CA VAL A 124 8.45 9.34 9.97
C VAL A 124 9.71 9.09 9.14
N ILE A 125 10.39 7.99 9.41
CA ILE A 125 11.63 7.63 8.73
C ILE A 125 11.40 6.47 7.75
N ASN A 126 12.19 6.42 6.69
CA ASN A 126 12.29 5.26 5.83
C ASN A 126 13.58 4.50 6.20
N PRO A 127 13.54 3.34 6.88
CA PRO A 127 14.75 2.65 7.34
C PRO A 127 15.71 2.24 6.22
N ALA A 128 15.22 2.16 4.97
CA ALA A 128 16.06 1.86 3.82
C ALA A 128 16.86 3.07 3.30
N GLN A 129 16.52 4.29 3.74
CA GLN A 129 17.09 5.55 3.24
C GLN A 129 17.50 6.51 4.36
N SER A 130 17.07 6.25 5.60
CA SER A 130 17.18 7.17 6.73
C SER A 130 17.49 6.39 8.00
N CYS A 131 18.15 7.06 8.96
CA CYS A 131 18.54 6.49 10.26
C CYS A 131 19.63 5.41 10.16
N ASP A 132 20.77 5.77 9.56
CA ASP A 132 22.01 5.00 9.59
C ASP A 132 22.96 5.49 10.70
N THR A 133 24.15 4.89 10.77
CA THR A 133 25.20 5.24 11.72
C THR A 133 25.88 6.58 11.44
N ASP A 134 25.63 7.20 10.27
CA ASP A 134 26.23 8.48 9.88
C ASP A 134 25.39 9.67 10.38
N CYS A 135 24.20 9.40 10.93
CA CYS A 135 23.40 10.42 11.59
C CYS A 135 24.10 10.97 12.84
N PRO A 136 24.25 12.30 13.00
CA PRO A 136 24.92 12.92 14.15
C PRO A 136 24.28 12.58 15.51
N GLU A 137 22.98 12.28 15.50
CA GLU A 137 22.20 11.94 16.70
C GLU A 137 22.07 10.42 16.87
N TYR A 138 22.76 9.62 16.05
CA TYR A 138 22.71 8.17 16.16
C TYR A 138 23.29 7.71 17.49
N THR A 139 22.48 6.99 18.26
CA THR A 139 22.92 6.29 19.46
C THR A 139 22.45 4.85 19.34
N HIS A 140 23.38 3.88 19.38
CA HIS A 140 23.02 2.48 19.22
C HIS A 140 22.10 2.00 20.35
N ALA A 141 21.00 1.33 19.99
CA ALA A 141 20.10 0.63 20.91
C ALA A 141 19.48 -0.59 20.21
N GLU A 142 18.85 -1.47 20.99
CA GLU A 142 18.02 -2.53 20.41
C GLU A 142 16.85 -1.90 19.61
N PRO A 143 16.50 -2.47 18.44
CA PRO A 143 15.36 -1.98 17.68
C PRO A 143 14.07 -2.02 18.50
N PRO A 144 13.13 -1.08 18.26
CA PRO A 144 11.86 -1.08 18.96
C PRO A 144 11.13 -2.42 18.76
N ASP A 145 10.61 -2.97 19.85
CA ASP A 145 9.81 -4.20 19.80
C ASP A 145 8.49 -3.92 19.08
N TRP A 146 8.17 -4.75 18.08
CA TRP A 146 6.93 -4.63 17.32
C TRP A 146 6.51 -5.97 16.73
N ASP A 147 5.25 -6.33 16.94
CA ASP A 147 4.69 -7.53 16.30
C ASP A 147 4.07 -7.16 14.95
N LYS A 148 4.85 -7.36 13.88
CA LYS A 148 4.41 -7.15 12.50
C LYS A 148 3.15 -7.95 12.16
N ASN A 149 3.05 -9.16 12.70
CA ASN A 149 1.97 -10.08 12.37
C ASN A 149 0.68 -9.62 13.04
N ILE A 150 0.69 -9.28 14.33
CA ILE A 150 -0.50 -8.74 15.03
C ILE A 150 -1.01 -7.47 14.35
N LEU A 151 -0.09 -6.56 14.00
CA LEU A 151 -0.46 -5.30 13.37
C LEU A 151 -1.07 -5.52 11.98
N ARG A 152 -0.53 -6.45 11.20
CA ARG A 152 -1.06 -6.83 9.89
C ARG A 152 -2.42 -7.51 10.02
N ASP A 153 -2.61 -8.38 11.01
CA ASP A 153 -3.87 -9.06 11.32
C ASP A 153 -4.98 -8.04 11.67
N THR A 154 -4.63 -7.03 12.47
CA THR A 154 -5.56 -5.98 12.89
C THR A 154 -5.94 -5.03 11.76
N ARG A 155 -5.00 -4.72 10.84
CA ARG A 155 -5.16 -3.65 9.83
C ARG A 155 -5.42 -4.15 8.42
N SER A 156 -5.62 -5.45 8.23
CA SER A 156 -5.91 -6.01 6.90
C SER A 156 -6.82 -7.22 6.95
N PRO A 157 -7.36 -7.64 5.80
CA PRO A 157 -8.09 -8.90 5.70
C PRO A 157 -7.22 -10.16 5.85
N TRP A 158 -5.89 -10.03 6.02
CA TRP A 158 -5.02 -11.18 6.24
C TRP A 158 -5.17 -11.71 7.66
N THR A 159 -5.35 -13.02 7.81
CA THR A 159 -5.43 -13.68 9.13
C THR A 159 -4.10 -14.32 9.53
N HIS A 160 -3.51 -13.95 10.67
CA HIS A 160 -2.24 -14.51 11.14
C HIS A 160 -2.32 -16.00 11.46
N ASN A 161 -3.41 -16.42 12.11
CA ASN A 161 -3.65 -17.81 12.48
C ASN A 161 -5.05 -18.27 12.03
N PRO A 162 -5.24 -18.59 10.73
CA PRO A 162 -6.54 -19.00 10.23
C PRO A 162 -6.94 -20.38 10.80
N PRO A 163 -8.23 -20.62 11.05
CA PRO A 163 -8.71 -21.92 11.51
C PRO A 163 -8.38 -23.02 10.48
N GLY A 164 -7.94 -24.18 10.97
CA GLY A 164 -7.67 -25.36 10.14
C GLY A 164 -6.22 -25.48 9.63
N VAL A 165 -5.35 -24.49 9.86
CA VAL A 165 -3.93 -24.60 9.48
C VAL A 165 -3.18 -25.47 10.49
N ARG A 166 -2.76 -26.68 10.07
CA ARG A 166 -1.87 -27.55 10.85
C ARG A 166 -0.42 -27.16 10.53
N ARG A 167 0.28 -26.49 11.44
CA ARG A 167 1.76 -26.32 11.37
C ARG A 167 2.44 -27.61 11.87
N ARG A 168 2.29 -28.72 11.15
CA ARG A 168 3.04 -29.96 11.39
C ARG A 168 3.91 -30.22 10.18
N GLN A 169 5.21 -30.42 10.39
CA GLN A 169 6.10 -30.85 9.31
C GLN A 169 5.65 -32.25 8.87
N SER A 170 5.05 -32.33 7.69
CA SER A 170 4.60 -33.60 7.10
C SER A 170 5.77 -34.57 7.02
N GLY A 171 5.64 -35.77 7.60
CA GLY A 171 6.62 -36.86 7.46
C GLY A 171 7.51 -37.13 8.68
N LEU A 172 7.49 -36.30 9.73
CA LEU A 172 8.19 -36.63 11.00
C LEU A 172 7.46 -37.71 11.81
N ASP A 173 6.17 -37.83 11.60
CA ASP A 173 5.28 -38.87 12.10
C ASP A 173 5.63 -40.28 11.58
N ARG A 174 6.51 -40.39 10.58
CA ARG A 174 6.99 -41.67 10.00
C ARG A 174 8.26 -42.22 10.65
N PHE A 175 8.92 -41.46 11.52
CA PHE A 175 10.17 -41.84 12.19
C PHE A 175 9.96 -42.15 13.68
N ARG A 176 8.86 -42.82 14.01
CA ARG A 176 8.54 -43.22 15.38
C ARG A 176 8.86 -44.68 15.62
#